data_AF-A0AAJ2A6U6-F1
#
_entry.id   AF-A0AAJ2A6U6-F1
#
_cell.length_a   1.000
_cell.length_b   1.000
_cell.length_c   1.000
_cell.angle_alpha   90.00
_cell.angle_beta   90.00
_cell.angle_gamma   90.00
#
_symmetry.space_group_name_H-M   'P 1'
#
loop_
_entity.id
_entity.type
_entity.pdbx_description
1 polymer ?
#
loop_
_entity_poly.entity_id
_entity_poly.type
_entity_poly.pdbx_seq_one_letter_code
_entity_poly.pdbx_strand_id
1 'polypeptide(L)' 'MTTRMRIAARDNFCCARCGRLWNEHLDHVDHRVPLEAGGSNDDANLQLLCVDCHARKTAAEAAGRFGR' A
#
# COMPACT_ATOMS: atom_id res chain seq x y z
N MET A 1 -7.43 -14.68 10.63
CA MET A 1 -6.50 -14.22 9.57
C MET A 1 -6.11 -12.78 9.82
N THR A 2 -4.82 -12.45 9.73
CA THR A 2 -4.33 -11.07 9.84
C THR A 2 -4.79 -10.24 8.63
N THR A 3 -4.96 -8.93 8.80
CA THR A 3 -5.27 -8.03 7.67
C THR A 3 -4.25 -8.15 6.56
N ARG A 4 -2.96 -8.32 6.90
CA ARG A 4 -1.87 -8.56 5.94
C ARG A 4 -2.11 -9.77 5.03
N MET A 5 -2.37 -10.95 5.61
CA MET A 5 -2.61 -12.17 4.81
C MET A 5 -3.90 -12.08 3.99
N ARG A 6 -4.94 -11.41 4.50
CA ARG A 6 -6.21 -11.26 3.79
C ARG A 6 -6.07 -10.41 2.53
N ILE A 7 -5.40 -9.26 2.65
CA ILE A 7 -5.09 -8.40 1.51
C ILE A 7 -4.11 -9.08 0.56
N ALA A 8 -3.12 -9.81 1.08
CA ALA A 8 -2.18 -10.54 0.24
C ALA A 8 -2.86 -11.63 -0.61
N ALA A 9 -3.77 -12.41 -0.02
CA ALA A 9 -4.56 -13.40 -0.75
C ALA A 9 -5.47 -12.75 -1.82
N ARG A 10 -6.10 -11.61 -1.51
CA ARG A 10 -6.92 -10.85 -2.47
C ARG A 10 -6.10 -10.39 -3.69
N ASP A 11 -4.91 -9.88 -3.43
CA ASP A 11 -4.01 -9.31 -4.45
C ASP A 11 -3.12 -10.36 -5.12
N ASN A 12 -3.43 -11.66 -4.98
CA ASN A 12 -2.65 -12.77 -5.52
C ASN A 12 -1.16 -12.72 -5.15
N PHE A 13 -0.84 -12.20 -3.95
CA PHE A 13 0.52 -11.97 -3.50
C PHE A 13 1.35 -11.16 -4.50
N CYS A 14 0.74 -10.18 -5.16
CA CYS A 14 1.41 -9.32 -6.13
C CYS A 14 1.29 -7.85 -5.72
N CYS A 15 2.36 -7.10 -5.92
CA CYS A 15 2.36 -5.65 -5.77
C CYS A 15 1.34 -5.03 -6.73
N ALA A 16 0.39 -4.25 -6.20
CA ALA A 16 -0.67 -3.62 -6.97
C ALA A 16 -0.16 -2.58 -7.99
N ARG A 17 1.11 -2.15 -7.88
CA ARG A 17 1.72 -1.13 -8.76
C ARG A 17 2.63 -1.70 -9.84
N CYS A 18 3.42 -2.73 -9.53
CA CYS A 18 4.41 -3.26 -10.47
C CYS A 18 4.21 -4.75 -10.81
N GLY A 19 3.27 -5.44 -10.16
CA GLY A 19 2.98 -6.86 -10.39
C GLY A 19 4.03 -7.84 -9.89
N ARG A 20 5.09 -7.39 -9.21
CA ARG A 20 6.09 -8.28 -8.61
C ARG A 20 5.48 -9.05 -7.43
N LEU A 21 5.93 -10.30 -7.25
CA LEU A 21 5.59 -11.12 -6.10
C LEU A 21 5.90 -10.42 -4.78
N TRP A 22 4.94 -10.49 -3.87
CA TRP A 22 4.94 -9.88 -2.56
C TRP A 22 5.71 -10.75 -1.57
N ASN A 23 6.62 -10.13 -0.83
CA ASN A 23 7.39 -10.75 0.24
C ASN A 23 6.84 -10.32 1.59
N GLU A 24 6.34 -11.27 2.38
CA GLU A 24 5.67 -10.98 3.64
C GLU A 24 6.53 -10.26 4.70
N HIS A 25 7.85 -10.41 4.62
CA HIS A 25 8.82 -9.84 5.55
C HIS A 25 9.29 -8.44 5.14
N LEU A 26 9.24 -8.12 3.85
CA LEU A 26 9.77 -6.87 3.31
C LEU A 26 8.67 -5.92 2.87
N ASP A 27 7.58 -6.44 2.31
CA ASP A 27 6.60 -5.63 1.64
C ASP A 27 5.46 -5.21 2.57
N HIS A 28 4.72 -4.18 2.13
CA HIS A 28 3.80 -3.43 2.97
C HIS A 28 2.37 -3.50 2.46
N VAL A 29 1.42 -3.51 3.40
CA VAL A 29 0.03 -3.16 3.12
C VAL A 29 -0.09 -1.67 3.33
N ASP A 30 -0.57 -0.98 2.31
CA ASP A 30 -0.61 0.48 2.26
C ASP A 30 -2.00 0.96 1.83
N HIS A 31 -2.37 2.17 2.25
CA HIS A 31 -3.63 2.78 1.88
C HIS A 31 -3.55 3.43 0.50
N ARG A 32 -4.46 3.08 -0.42
CA ARG A 32 -4.61 3.71 -1.75
C ARG A 32 -4.84 5.21 -1.63
N VAL A 33 -5.73 5.61 -0.72
CA VAL A 33 -5.94 6.99 -0.29
C VAL A 33 -5.45 7.12 1.15
N PRO A 34 -4.51 8.02 1.46
CA PRO A 34 -4.06 8.28 2.82
C PRO A 34 -5.20 8.65 3.76
N LEU A 35 -5.12 8.23 5.02
CA LEU A 35 -6.12 8.60 6.05
C LEU A 35 -6.27 10.12 6.18
N GLU A 36 -5.16 10.86 6.09
CA GLU A 36 -5.17 12.33 6.13
C GLU A 36 -5.85 12.99 4.92
N ALA A 37 -5.98 12.26 3.82
CA ALA A 37 -6.68 12.69 2.61
C ALA A 37 -8.12 12.17 2.55
N GLY A 38 -8.64 11.63 3.67
CA GLY A 38 -10.00 11.08 3.77
C GLY A 38 -10.11 9.58 3.43
N GLY A 39 -8.99 8.86 3.37
CA GLY A 39 -8.99 7.41 3.18
C GLY A 39 -9.55 6.63 4.38
N SER A 40 -9.87 5.35 4.17
CA SER A 40 -10.38 4.45 5.19
C SER A 40 -9.47 3.24 5.44
N ASN A 41 -9.72 2.49 6.52
CA ASN A 41 -9.04 1.22 6.80
C ASN A 41 -9.75 0.01 6.17
N ASP A 42 -10.74 0.23 5.32
CA ASP A 42 -11.44 -0.84 4.62
C ASP A 42 -10.50 -1.56 3.67
N ASP A 43 -10.70 -2.87 3.51
CA ASP A 43 -9.95 -3.71 2.60
C ASP A 43 -9.92 -3.14 1.17
N ALA A 44 -10.98 -2.45 0.74
CA ALA A 44 -11.06 -1.77 -0.56
C ALA A 44 -10.02 -0.65 -0.73
N ASN A 45 -9.67 0.05 0.36
CA ASN A 45 -8.64 1.08 0.38
C ASN A 45 -7.24 0.52 0.65
N LEU A 46 -7.11 -0.77 0.98
CA LEU A 46 -5.80 -1.40 1.20
C LEU A 46 -5.26 -2.05 -0.08
N GLN A 47 -3.96 -1.93 -0.29
CA GLN A 47 -3.22 -2.53 -1.41
C GLN A 47 -1.88 -3.11 -0.95
N LEU A 48 -1.41 -4.16 -1.62
CA LEU A 48 -0.03 -4.61 -1.46
C LEU A 48 0.93 -3.74 -2.28
N LEU A 49 1.98 -3.22 -1.63
CA LEU A 49 3.08 -2.53 -2.28
C LEU A 49 4.41 -3.16 -1.89
N CYS A 50 5.27 -3.40 -2.90
CA CYS A 50 6.64 -3.73 -2.61
C CYS A 50 7.38 -2.53 -2.01
N VAL A 51 8.50 -2.78 -1.31
CA VAL A 51 9.34 -1.72 -0.70
C VAL A 51 9.57 -0.53 -1.63
N ASP A 52 9.92 -0.79 -2.89
CA ASP A 52 10.24 0.23 -3.88
C ASP A 52 9.01 1.09 -4.25
N CYS A 53 7.87 0.44 -4.49
CA CYS A 53 6.62 1.12 -4.83
C CYS A 53 6.06 1.89 -3.63
N HIS A 54 6.20 1.33 -2.43
CA HIS A 54 5.81 1.96 -1.18
C HIS A 54 6.64 3.23 -0.94
N ALA A 55 7.97 3.13 -1.05
CA ALA A 55 8.86 4.29 -0.90
C ALA A 55 8.54 5.41 -1.90
N ARG A 56 8.28 5.06 -3.16
CA ARG A 56 7.86 6.04 -4.20
C ARG A 56 6.54 6.72 -3.86
N LYS A 57 5.57 5.98 -3.32
CA LYS A 57 4.28 6.54 -2.89
C LYS A 57 4.48 7.49 -1.71
N THR A 58 5.19 7.06 -0.67
CA THR A 58 5.49 7.90 0.50
C THR A 58 6.20 9.19 0.11
N ALA A 59 7.17 9.14 -0.82
CA ALA A 59 7.86 10.33 -1.31
C ALA A 59 6.91 11.30 -2.05
N ALA A 60 6.01 10.78 -2.88
CA ALA A 60 5.01 11.58 -3.59
C ALA A 60 3.99 12.21 -2.62
N GLU A 61 3.57 11.47 -1.60
CA GLU A 61 2.65 11.95 -0.57
C GLU A 61 3.31 13.02 0.30
N ALA A 62 4.57 12.83 0.68
CA ALA A 62 5.34 13.83 1.40
C ALA A 62 5.45 15.13 0.60
N ALA A 63 5.74 15.06 -0.71
CA ALA A 63 5.80 16.23 -1.57
C ALA A 63 4.46 17.00 -1.63
N GLY A 64 3.32 16.30 -1.62
CA GLY A 64 2.00 16.92 -1.58
C GLY A 64 1.67 17.62 -0.25
N ARG A 65 2.33 17.26 0.86
CA ARG A 65 2.09 17.84 2.19
C ARG A 65 2.75 19.20 2.40
N PHE A 66 3.87 19.47 1.74
CA PHE A 66 4.63 20.73 1.88
C PHE A 66 4.16 21.86 0.95
N GLY A 67 3.19 21.60 0.07
CA GLY A 67 2.63 22.58 -0.86
C GLY A 67 1.38 23.32 -0.36
N ARG A 68 1.09 23.30 0.94
CA ARG A 68 -0.06 24.01 1.55
C ARG A 68 0.40 25.18 2.41
#